data_AF-A0A829ZUZ7-F1
#
_entry.id   AF-A0A829ZUZ7-F1
#
_cell.length_a   1.000
_cell.length_b   1.000
_cell.length_c   1.000
_cell.angle_alpha   90.00
_cell.angle_beta   90.00
_cell.angle_gamma   90.00
#
_symmetry.space_group_name_H-M   'P 1'
#
loop_
_entity.id
_entity.type
_entity.pdbx_description
1 polymer ?
#
loop_
_entity_poly.entity_id
_entity_poly.type
_entity_poly.pdbx_seq_one_letter_code
_entity_poly.pdbx_strand_id
1 'polypeptide(L)'
;MALDWVLPGGRDFGGRVIVQQLAKTKQLLAFLQNFATLRRKRVTAYGSGDKVLWLADLPRDLPSGWKDACRSAFSTEKPDEIPELWLEVRKKRRPEPPPIPEEIKPWLPDEFLDKPEEYALKNTEDLFDLVQGKTNSATKRNAPKSQPNRRDWSATEKLEQLWLEYLVNQWEPWAKEFRIWREVQQLYEDVDFIRRRLEEAEERYELVLAVGLLQWRDPAGVTIKRHLLTASAEISQDAVRGVLTVTPAASFDGFRIELDMLEFQHRPDLGPVKDELEDLLEELDVRAWDKARMGKILRLIANRATPDAQVDENGWRPLERADKTFRIVLAPALVLRERRPTTYDELITRFLEAAENDPRFSTTIPWEHFVAEGEALSDSSETVPEDGGLSGNVGDRLYFPLPMNDEQRKIAEQLRKRPYVLVKGPPGTGKSHTIANRKLSAPLVPWVGPLSHLR
;
A
#
# COMPACT_ATOMS: atom_id res chain seq x y z
N MET A 1 5.65 75.33 7.67
CA MET A 1 7.04 75.60 8.08
C MET A 1 7.22 75.03 9.48
N ALA A 2 7.93 73.89 9.58
CA ALA A 2 8.44 73.24 10.80
C ALA A 2 7.38 72.76 11.86
N LEU A 3 7.54 71.66 12.59
CA LEU A 3 8.70 70.84 12.94
C LEU A 3 8.33 69.34 13.01
N ASP A 4 9.25 68.53 12.51
CA ASP A 4 9.42 67.11 12.86
C ASP A 4 9.72 66.94 14.36
N TRP A 5 9.14 65.89 14.95
CA TRP A 5 9.66 65.24 16.15
C TRP A 5 9.83 63.75 15.87
N VAL A 6 11.07 63.39 15.53
CA VAL A 6 11.55 62.00 15.51
C VAL A 6 11.86 61.59 16.96
N LEU A 7 11.19 60.56 17.46
CA LEU A 7 11.64 59.82 18.64
C LEU A 7 12.46 58.60 18.16
N PRO A 8 13.71 58.43 18.60
CA PRO A 8 14.53 57.28 18.23
C PRO A 8 14.34 56.12 19.23
N GLY A 9 14.34 54.88 18.71
CA GLY A 9 14.74 53.71 19.50
C GLY A 9 13.62 52.85 20.09
N GLY A 10 12.70 52.36 19.26
CA GLY A 10 11.94 51.14 19.54
C GLY A 10 12.75 49.91 19.07
N ARG A 11 13.32 49.18 20.02
CA ARG A 11 14.22 48.04 19.79
C ARG A 11 13.45 46.84 19.18
N ASP A 12 13.92 46.38 18.03
CA ASP A 12 13.43 45.28 17.17
C ASP A 12 13.59 43.86 17.79
N PHE A 13 13.26 43.72 19.08
CA PHE A 13 13.52 42.50 19.87
C PHE A 13 12.40 41.46 19.73
N GLY A 14 11.14 41.87 19.65
CA GLY A 14 9.99 40.95 19.56
C GLY A 14 10.00 40.12 18.26
N GLY A 15 10.31 40.75 17.12
CA GLY A 15 10.41 40.06 15.83
C GLY A 15 11.53 39.02 15.79
N ARG A 16 12.68 39.31 16.41
CA ARG A 16 13.82 38.38 16.47
C ARG A 16 13.52 37.11 17.29
N VAL A 17 12.85 37.24 18.42
CA VAL A 17 12.52 36.10 19.29
C VAL A 17 11.52 35.17 18.61
N ILE A 18 10.49 35.73 17.95
CA ILE A 18 9.48 34.95 17.21
C ILE A 18 10.12 34.21 16.02
N VAL A 19 10.98 34.89 15.24
CA VAL A 19 11.71 34.27 14.12
C VAL A 19 12.65 33.15 14.59
N GLN A 20 13.32 33.35 15.73
CA GLN A 20 14.21 32.34 16.31
C GLN A 20 13.43 31.11 16.81
N GLN A 21 12.25 31.30 17.40
CA GLN A 21 11.39 30.20 17.87
C GLN A 21 10.76 29.40 16.73
N LEU A 22 10.38 30.07 15.64
CA LEU A 22 9.90 29.39 14.45
C LEU A 22 11.00 28.53 13.83
N ALA A 23 12.23 29.06 13.74
CA ALA A 23 13.38 28.30 13.25
C ALA A 23 13.68 27.06 14.12
N LYS A 24 13.68 27.22 15.46
CA LYS A 24 13.86 26.08 16.38
C LYS A 24 12.70 25.07 16.30
N THR A 25 11.45 25.54 16.11
CA THR A 25 10.29 24.66 15.90
C THR A 25 10.46 23.81 14.65
N LYS A 26 10.87 24.41 13.53
CA LYS A 26 11.16 23.68 12.28
C LYS A 26 12.26 22.64 12.48
N GLN A 27 13.35 23.00 13.16
CA GLN A 27 14.44 22.08 13.47
C GLN A 27 13.98 20.89 14.34
N LEU A 28 13.15 21.15 15.36
CA LEU A 28 12.62 20.10 16.22
C LEU A 28 11.67 19.17 15.46
N LEU A 29 10.77 19.71 14.63
CA LEU A 29 9.87 18.91 13.80
C LEU A 29 10.65 18.05 12.80
N ALA A 30 11.66 18.62 12.13
CA ALA A 30 12.54 17.87 11.23
C ALA A 30 13.33 16.78 11.98
N PHE A 31 13.81 17.07 13.20
CA PHE A 31 14.45 16.07 14.05
C PHE A 31 13.50 14.93 14.41
N LEU A 32 12.26 15.22 14.81
CA LEU A 32 11.26 14.22 15.15
C LEU A 32 10.91 13.32 13.95
N GLN A 33 10.80 13.91 12.76
CA GLN A 33 10.59 13.18 11.51
C GLN A 33 11.75 12.21 11.23
N ASN A 34 12.99 12.71 11.30
CA ASN A 34 14.20 11.91 11.08
C ASN A 34 14.34 10.79 12.13
N PHE A 35 14.05 11.10 13.39
CA PHE A 35 14.11 10.13 14.49
C PHE A 35 13.08 9.01 14.34
N ALA A 36 11.84 9.35 13.98
CA ALA A 36 10.81 8.36 13.69
C ALA A 36 11.21 7.48 12.50
N THR A 37 11.76 8.07 11.45
CA THR A 37 12.27 7.36 10.27
C THR A 37 13.37 6.36 10.63
N LEU A 38 14.31 6.74 11.50
CA LEU A 38 15.41 5.87 11.96
C LEU A 38 14.92 4.69 12.80
N ARG A 39 13.86 4.87 13.59
CA ARG A 39 13.31 3.81 14.45
C ARG A 39 12.40 2.83 13.73
N ARG A 40 11.96 3.16 12.52
CA ARG A 40 11.09 2.29 11.75
C ARG A 40 11.83 1.04 11.31
N LYS A 41 11.17 -0.10 11.47
CA LYS A 41 11.62 -1.35 10.88
C LYS A 41 11.55 -1.21 9.35
N ARG A 42 12.69 -1.25 8.68
CA ARG A 42 12.74 -1.25 7.22
C ARG A 42 12.14 -2.54 6.68
N VAL A 43 11.27 -2.40 5.69
CA VAL A 43 10.71 -3.53 4.92
C VAL A 43 11.39 -3.52 3.56
N THR A 44 12.35 -4.43 3.39
CA THR A 44 13.21 -4.44 2.18
C THR A 44 12.59 -5.19 1.01
N ALA A 45 11.64 -6.09 1.28
CA ALA A 45 10.91 -6.86 0.28
C ALA A 45 9.49 -7.16 0.77
N TYR A 46 8.60 -7.50 -0.17
CA TYR A 46 7.27 -8.00 0.16
C TYR A 46 7.36 -9.29 0.98
N GLY A 47 6.62 -9.34 2.09
CA GLY A 47 6.64 -10.45 3.05
C GLY A 47 5.59 -11.52 2.74
N SER A 48 5.52 -12.54 3.58
CA SER A 48 4.51 -13.61 3.48
C SER A 48 3.08 -13.13 3.76
N GLY A 49 2.92 -11.97 4.39
CA GLY A 49 1.62 -11.34 4.64
C GLY A 49 1.13 -10.45 3.49
N ASP A 50 1.98 -10.19 2.50
CA ASP A 50 1.65 -9.39 1.33
C ASP A 50 1.24 -10.32 0.17
N LYS A 51 0.31 -9.86 -0.67
CA LYS A 51 -0.06 -10.54 -1.91
C LYS A 51 0.35 -9.65 -3.07
N VAL A 52 1.22 -10.17 -3.94
CA VAL A 52 1.70 -9.48 -5.14
C VAL A 52 1.13 -10.17 -6.36
N LEU A 53 0.31 -9.46 -7.12
CA LEU A 53 -0.22 -9.89 -8.40
C LEU A 53 0.53 -9.12 -9.51
N TRP A 54 1.46 -9.79 -10.19
CA TRP A 54 2.23 -9.17 -11.26
C TRP A 54 1.37 -8.98 -12.50
N LEU A 55 1.41 -7.79 -13.10
CA LEU A 55 0.70 -7.56 -14.36
C LEU A 55 1.33 -8.31 -15.55
N ALA A 56 2.49 -8.95 -15.31
CA ALA A 56 3.13 -9.88 -16.24
C ALA A 56 2.46 -11.23 -16.37
N ASP A 57 1.72 -11.62 -15.34
CA ASP A 57 1.04 -12.90 -15.27
C ASP A 57 -0.42 -12.79 -15.75
N LEU A 58 -0.84 -11.60 -16.20
CA LEU A 58 -2.13 -11.42 -16.86
C LEU A 58 -2.16 -12.18 -18.20
N PRO A 59 -3.28 -12.85 -18.54
CA PRO A 59 -3.45 -13.47 -19.84
C PRO A 59 -3.47 -12.40 -20.96
N ARG A 60 -2.51 -12.46 -21.89
CA ARG A 60 -2.33 -11.45 -22.96
C ARG A 60 -2.91 -11.86 -24.31
N ASP A 61 -2.79 -13.14 -24.65
CA ASP A 61 -3.15 -13.67 -25.97
C ASP A 61 -4.48 -14.45 -25.91
N LEU A 62 -5.48 -13.85 -25.27
CA LEU A 62 -6.80 -14.47 -25.14
C LEU A 62 -7.50 -14.53 -26.52
N PRO A 63 -8.07 -15.69 -26.90
CA PRO A 63 -8.89 -15.81 -28.10
C PRO A 63 -10.09 -14.85 -28.09
N SER A 64 -10.70 -14.59 -29.25
CA SER A 64 -11.81 -13.64 -29.42
C SER A 64 -12.95 -13.81 -28.40
N GLY A 65 -13.33 -15.06 -28.08
CA GLY A 65 -14.37 -15.36 -27.09
C GLY A 65 -13.98 -15.11 -25.62
N TRP A 66 -12.70 -14.84 -25.36
CA TRP A 66 -12.12 -14.61 -24.04
C TRP A 66 -11.57 -13.19 -23.87
N LYS A 67 -11.60 -12.34 -24.90
CA LYS A 67 -11.05 -10.97 -24.83
C LYS A 67 -11.72 -10.08 -23.78
N ASP A 68 -12.98 -10.33 -23.44
CA ASP A 68 -13.72 -9.63 -22.39
C ASP A 68 -13.53 -10.27 -21.00
N ALA A 69 -12.76 -11.35 -20.89
CA ALA A 69 -12.50 -12.04 -19.63
C ALA A 69 -11.44 -11.33 -18.79
N CYS A 70 -10.48 -10.65 -19.43
CA CYS A 70 -9.46 -9.84 -18.80
C CYS A 70 -9.15 -8.63 -19.68
N ARG A 71 -9.27 -7.42 -19.12
CA ARG A 71 -8.90 -6.16 -19.78
C ARG A 71 -8.01 -5.35 -18.86
N SER A 72 -7.03 -4.67 -19.42
CA SER A 72 -6.12 -3.81 -18.65
C SER A 72 -5.56 -2.72 -19.55
N ALA A 73 -5.48 -1.48 -19.05
CA ALA A 73 -4.80 -0.40 -19.75
C ALA A 73 -3.32 -0.74 -20.08
N PHE A 74 -2.70 -1.67 -19.35
CA PHE A 74 -1.32 -2.10 -19.62
C PHE A 74 -1.16 -3.05 -20.81
N SER A 75 -2.26 -3.58 -21.35
CA SER A 75 -2.23 -4.54 -22.47
C SER A 75 -3.17 -4.16 -23.62
N THR A 76 -3.94 -3.07 -23.49
CA THR A 76 -4.87 -2.61 -24.53
C THR A 76 -4.16 -1.73 -25.55
N GLU A 77 -4.58 -1.80 -26.83
CA GLU A 77 -4.02 -0.98 -27.92
C GLU A 77 -4.35 0.53 -27.79
N LYS A 78 -5.45 0.86 -27.11
CA LYS A 78 -5.93 2.23 -26.86
C LYS A 78 -6.27 2.47 -25.39
N PRO A 79 -5.27 2.56 -24.51
CA PRO A 79 -5.49 2.71 -23.08
C PRO A 79 -6.10 4.08 -22.70
N ASP A 80 -5.91 5.10 -23.54
CA ASP A 80 -6.42 6.45 -23.30
C ASP A 80 -7.96 6.56 -23.38
N GLU A 81 -8.65 5.56 -23.94
CA GLU A 81 -10.13 5.51 -23.94
C GLU A 81 -10.70 5.14 -22.55
N ILE A 82 -9.88 4.55 -21.67
CA ILE A 82 -10.26 4.02 -20.35
C ILE A 82 -9.16 4.26 -19.32
N PRO A 83 -8.81 5.54 -19.03
CA PRO A 83 -7.61 5.86 -18.26
C PRO A 83 -7.67 5.39 -16.80
N GLU A 84 -8.87 5.28 -16.24
CA GLU A 84 -9.06 4.83 -14.85
C GLU A 84 -9.09 3.30 -14.73
N LEU A 85 -9.08 2.55 -15.84
CA LEU A 85 -9.18 1.10 -15.82
C LEU A 85 -7.80 0.42 -15.77
N TRP A 86 -7.30 0.16 -14.57
CA TRP A 86 -6.05 -0.57 -14.40
C TRP A 86 -6.20 -2.07 -14.69
N LEU A 87 -7.28 -2.71 -14.21
CA LEU A 87 -7.59 -4.11 -14.47
C LEU A 87 -9.10 -4.38 -14.37
N GLU A 88 -9.68 -5.09 -15.34
CA GLU A 88 -11.00 -5.71 -15.27
C GLU A 88 -10.83 -7.22 -15.45
N VAL A 89 -11.41 -8.01 -14.55
CA VAL A 89 -11.48 -9.47 -14.70
C VAL A 89 -12.93 -9.93 -14.56
N ARG A 90 -13.38 -10.72 -15.53
CA ARG A 90 -14.76 -11.23 -15.61
C ARG A 90 -14.76 -12.73 -15.42
N LYS A 91 -15.60 -13.19 -14.49
CA LYS A 91 -15.85 -14.61 -14.28
C LYS A 91 -16.52 -15.21 -15.51
N LYS A 92 -15.95 -16.31 -16.01
CA LYS A 92 -16.49 -17.09 -17.14
C LYS A 92 -17.04 -18.42 -16.66
N ARG A 93 -18.02 -18.96 -17.40
CA ARG A 93 -18.56 -20.29 -17.14
C ARG A 93 -17.45 -21.32 -17.36
N ARG A 94 -17.33 -22.26 -16.43
CA ARG A 94 -16.42 -23.40 -16.55
C ARG A 94 -16.85 -24.27 -17.74
N PRO A 95 -15.95 -24.58 -18.69
CA PRO A 95 -16.27 -25.50 -19.77
C PRO A 95 -16.42 -26.93 -19.22
N GLU A 96 -17.45 -27.63 -19.66
CA GLU A 96 -17.75 -29.00 -19.21
C GLU A 96 -16.95 -30.01 -20.03
N PRO A 97 -16.36 -31.04 -19.38
CA PRO A 97 -15.57 -32.05 -20.08
C PRO A 97 -16.42 -32.81 -21.10
N PRO A 98 -15.87 -33.13 -22.29
CA PRO A 98 -16.59 -33.88 -23.30
C PRO A 98 -16.89 -35.30 -22.81
N PRO A 99 -18.08 -35.85 -23.11
CA PRO A 99 -18.48 -37.17 -22.65
C PRO A 99 -17.52 -38.24 -23.21
N ILE A 100 -16.99 -39.07 -22.31
CA ILE A 100 -16.08 -40.17 -22.68
C ILE A 100 -16.89 -41.29 -23.35
N PRO A 101 -16.46 -41.85 -24.49
CA PRO A 101 -17.12 -42.99 -25.13
C PRO A 101 -17.20 -44.21 -24.20
N GLU A 102 -18.36 -44.87 -24.14
CA GLU A 102 -18.62 -46.00 -23.25
C GLU A 102 -17.72 -47.21 -23.55
N GLU A 103 -17.23 -47.35 -24.78
CA GLU A 103 -16.30 -48.40 -25.19
C GLU A 103 -14.90 -48.24 -24.58
N ILE A 104 -14.48 -47.00 -24.30
CA ILE A 104 -13.14 -46.67 -23.79
C ILE A 104 -13.15 -46.53 -22.25
N LYS A 105 -14.28 -46.12 -21.68
CA LYS A 105 -14.48 -45.87 -20.25
C LYS A 105 -13.93 -46.97 -19.32
N PRO A 106 -14.12 -48.28 -19.57
CA PRO A 106 -13.63 -49.36 -18.70
C PRO A 106 -12.10 -49.50 -18.66
N TRP A 107 -11.39 -48.85 -19.58
CA TRP A 107 -9.94 -48.98 -19.77
C TRP A 107 -9.15 -47.80 -19.21
N LEU A 108 -9.83 -46.72 -18.86
CA LEU A 108 -9.22 -45.53 -18.27
C LEU A 108 -9.03 -45.72 -16.75
N PRO A 109 -7.98 -45.13 -16.15
CA PRO A 109 -7.82 -45.12 -14.70
C PRO A 109 -8.98 -44.41 -14.00
N ASP A 110 -9.37 -44.91 -12.83
CA ASP A 110 -10.43 -44.29 -12.00
C ASP A 110 -10.11 -42.80 -11.69
N GLU A 111 -8.83 -42.47 -11.47
CA GLU A 111 -8.38 -41.08 -11.25
C GLU A 111 -8.70 -40.15 -12.43
N PHE A 112 -8.64 -40.66 -13.68
CA PHE A 112 -9.00 -39.90 -14.87
C PHE A 112 -10.52 -39.72 -14.99
N LEU A 113 -11.29 -40.74 -14.62
CA LEU A 113 -12.76 -40.69 -14.66
C LEU A 113 -13.32 -39.77 -13.57
N ASP A 114 -12.71 -39.76 -12.39
CA ASP A 114 -13.12 -38.92 -11.26
C ASP A 114 -12.76 -37.44 -11.48
N LYS A 115 -11.59 -37.17 -12.09
CA LYS A 115 -11.06 -35.81 -12.27
C LYS A 115 -10.36 -35.61 -13.62
N PRO A 116 -11.11 -35.61 -14.73
CA PRO A 116 -10.54 -35.42 -16.06
C PRO A 116 -9.77 -34.09 -16.19
N GLU A 117 -10.18 -33.04 -15.49
CA GLU A 117 -9.51 -31.73 -15.45
C GLU A 117 -8.03 -31.75 -15.01
N GLU A 118 -7.63 -32.65 -14.12
CA GLU A 118 -6.23 -32.73 -13.66
C GLU A 118 -5.31 -33.19 -14.80
N TYR A 119 -5.88 -33.87 -15.80
CA TYR A 119 -5.20 -34.35 -17.00
C TYR A 119 -5.24 -33.35 -18.15
N ALA A 120 -6.06 -32.30 -18.07
CA ALA A 120 -6.12 -31.26 -19.10
C ALA A 120 -4.80 -30.48 -19.21
N LEU A 121 -3.94 -30.48 -18.19
CA LEU A 121 -2.60 -29.89 -18.23
C LEU A 121 -1.52 -30.78 -18.87
N LYS A 122 -1.81 -32.07 -19.09
CA LYS A 122 -0.83 -33.01 -19.65
C LYS A 122 -0.83 -32.96 -21.18
N ASN A 123 0.26 -33.43 -21.78
CA ASN A 123 0.36 -33.53 -23.24
C ASN A 123 -0.51 -34.67 -23.75
N THR A 124 -1.01 -34.54 -24.98
CA THR A 124 -1.83 -35.58 -25.62
C THR A 124 -1.09 -36.92 -25.73
N GLU A 125 0.25 -36.88 -25.87
CA GLU A 125 1.13 -38.06 -25.86
C GLU A 125 1.06 -38.82 -24.52
N ASP A 126 1.13 -38.10 -23.39
CA ASP A 126 1.00 -38.70 -22.05
C ASP A 126 -0.39 -39.33 -21.83
N LEU A 127 -1.42 -38.76 -22.48
CA LEU A 127 -2.79 -39.26 -22.42
C LEU A 127 -3.01 -40.48 -23.31
N PHE A 128 -2.25 -40.61 -24.39
CA PHE A 128 -2.23 -41.81 -25.21
C PHE A 128 -1.62 -43.00 -24.42
N ASP A 129 -0.56 -42.73 -23.64
CA ASP A 129 0.12 -43.74 -22.82
C ASP A 129 -0.68 -44.22 -21.59
N LEU A 130 -1.70 -43.47 -21.15
CA LEU A 130 -2.59 -43.86 -20.04
C LEU A 130 -3.26 -45.22 -20.29
N VAL A 131 -3.56 -45.48 -21.56
CA VAL A 131 -4.30 -46.65 -22.01
C VAL A 131 -3.37 -47.83 -22.25
N GLN A 132 -2.13 -47.57 -22.69
CA GLN A 132 -1.09 -48.60 -22.82
C GLN A 132 -0.47 -49.02 -21.48
N GLY A 133 -0.86 -48.37 -20.37
CA GLY A 133 -0.31 -48.65 -19.03
C GLY A 133 1.19 -48.33 -18.91
N LYS A 134 1.73 -47.50 -19.82
CA LYS A 134 3.15 -47.13 -19.89
C LYS A 134 3.48 -45.87 -19.09
N THR A 135 2.49 -45.23 -18.46
CA THR A 135 2.76 -44.09 -17.60
C THR A 135 3.61 -44.52 -16.41
N ASN A 136 4.82 -43.95 -16.33
CA ASN A 136 5.71 -44.01 -15.17
C ASN A 136 5.09 -43.20 -14.02
N SER A 137 3.93 -43.62 -13.51
CA SER A 137 3.44 -43.15 -12.21
C SER A 137 4.19 -43.92 -11.13
N ALA A 138 5.31 -43.36 -10.68
CA ALA A 138 5.97 -43.75 -9.46
C ALA A 138 5.13 -43.35 -8.24
N THR A 139 3.86 -43.78 -8.14
CA THR A 139 3.13 -43.75 -6.87
C THR A 139 1.95 -44.72 -6.84
N LYS A 140 1.97 -45.57 -5.81
CA LYS A 140 0.89 -46.39 -5.22
C LYS A 140 0.56 -47.75 -5.86
N ARG A 141 1.23 -48.76 -5.30
CA ARG A 141 0.67 -50.07 -4.92
C ARG A 141 -0.69 -49.89 -4.22
N ASN A 142 -1.76 -50.42 -4.82
CA ASN A 142 -3.09 -50.77 -4.28
C ASN A 142 -4.22 -50.20 -5.15
N ALA A 143 -4.42 -50.79 -6.33
CA ALA A 143 -5.67 -50.69 -7.08
C ALA A 143 -6.50 -51.97 -6.89
N PRO A 144 -7.84 -51.90 -6.77
CA PRO A 144 -8.70 -53.08 -6.61
C PRO A 144 -8.66 -53.99 -7.85
N LYS A 145 -8.78 -55.29 -7.62
CA LYS A 145 -8.63 -56.41 -8.59
C LYS A 145 -9.79 -56.56 -9.60
N SER A 146 -10.32 -55.47 -10.12
CA SER A 146 -11.42 -55.48 -11.09
C SER A 146 -11.20 -54.52 -12.26
N GLN A 147 -9.96 -54.35 -12.68
CA GLN A 147 -9.67 -53.84 -14.03
C GLN A 147 -9.62 -55.03 -14.98
N PRO A 148 -10.26 -54.95 -16.17
CA PRO A 148 -10.05 -55.93 -17.23
C PRO A 148 -8.55 -56.07 -17.47
N ASN A 149 -8.09 -57.29 -17.76
CA ASN A 149 -6.68 -57.60 -17.89
C ASN A 149 -6.06 -56.65 -18.93
N ARG A 150 -5.34 -55.61 -18.49
CA ARG A 150 -4.71 -54.56 -19.34
C ARG A 150 -3.80 -55.11 -20.44
N ARG A 151 -3.47 -56.41 -20.38
CA ARG A 151 -2.71 -57.16 -21.39
C ARG A 151 -3.51 -57.51 -22.66
N ASP A 152 -4.83 -57.36 -22.68
CA ASP A 152 -5.67 -57.63 -23.87
C ASP A 152 -5.81 -56.42 -24.83
N TRP A 153 -5.23 -55.26 -24.49
CA TRP A 153 -5.27 -54.06 -25.36
C TRP A 153 -4.43 -54.22 -26.65
N SER A 154 -3.51 -55.18 -26.70
CA SER A 154 -2.64 -55.39 -27.87
C SER A 154 -3.36 -55.97 -29.11
N ALA A 155 -4.69 -56.07 -29.10
CA ALA A 155 -5.46 -56.74 -30.16
C ALA A 155 -6.61 -55.91 -30.78
N THR A 156 -6.79 -54.63 -30.45
CA THR A 156 -7.85 -53.81 -31.09
C THR A 156 -7.35 -52.42 -31.52
N GLU A 157 -6.70 -52.38 -32.68
CA GLU A 157 -6.33 -51.17 -33.44
C GLU A 157 -7.50 -50.17 -33.54
N LYS A 158 -8.74 -50.69 -33.59
CA LYS A 158 -9.99 -49.92 -33.57
C LYS A 158 -10.20 -49.09 -32.30
N LEU A 159 -9.79 -49.60 -31.13
CA LEU A 159 -10.02 -48.91 -29.85
C LEU A 159 -8.95 -47.82 -29.61
N GLU A 160 -7.72 -48.04 -30.07
CA GLU A 160 -6.70 -46.99 -30.12
C GLU A 160 -7.09 -45.85 -31.06
N GLN A 161 -7.64 -46.19 -32.23
CA GLN A 161 -8.18 -45.19 -33.16
C GLN A 161 -9.32 -44.38 -32.53
N LEU A 162 -10.27 -45.03 -31.85
CA LEU A 162 -11.37 -44.33 -31.16
C LEU A 162 -10.84 -43.41 -30.05
N TRP A 163 -9.82 -43.83 -29.29
CA TRP A 163 -9.22 -42.99 -28.26
C TRP A 163 -8.49 -41.79 -28.84
N LEU A 164 -7.71 -41.98 -29.90
CA LEU A 164 -7.05 -40.88 -30.61
C LEU A 164 -8.06 -39.90 -31.21
N GLU A 165 -9.12 -40.41 -31.81
CA GLU A 165 -10.18 -39.60 -32.37
C GLU A 165 -10.86 -38.74 -31.29
N TYR A 166 -11.19 -39.34 -30.14
CA TYR A 166 -11.71 -38.61 -28.99
C TYR A 166 -10.71 -37.55 -28.48
N LEU A 167 -9.43 -37.93 -28.32
CA LEU A 167 -8.40 -37.04 -27.81
C LEU A 167 -8.21 -35.81 -28.72
N VAL A 168 -8.15 -36.02 -30.03
CA VAL A 168 -7.89 -34.94 -30.99
C VAL A 168 -9.13 -34.09 -31.23
N ASN A 169 -10.31 -34.70 -31.39
CA ASN A 169 -11.50 -34.00 -31.85
C ASN A 169 -12.34 -33.42 -30.72
N GLN A 170 -12.31 -34.00 -29.52
CA GLN A 170 -13.15 -33.56 -28.40
C GLN A 170 -12.32 -33.08 -27.21
N TRP A 171 -11.34 -33.88 -26.78
CA TRP A 171 -10.56 -33.56 -25.59
C TRP A 171 -9.65 -32.35 -25.79
N GLU A 172 -8.82 -32.31 -26.83
CA GLU A 172 -7.84 -31.25 -27.03
C GLU A 172 -8.48 -29.86 -27.20
N PRO A 173 -9.59 -29.68 -27.96
CA PRO A 173 -10.32 -28.42 -28.00
C PRO A 173 -10.82 -27.99 -26.63
N TRP A 174 -11.45 -28.91 -25.87
CA TRP A 174 -11.90 -28.63 -24.52
C TRP A 174 -10.74 -28.33 -23.56
N ALA A 175 -9.65 -29.08 -23.62
CA ALA A 175 -8.49 -28.92 -22.75
C ALA A 175 -7.81 -27.56 -22.98
N LYS A 176 -7.73 -27.11 -24.25
CA LYS A 176 -7.28 -25.75 -24.59
C LYS A 176 -8.18 -24.69 -23.97
N GLU A 177 -9.50 -24.81 -24.12
CA GLU A 177 -10.45 -23.87 -23.52
C GLU A 177 -10.40 -23.90 -21.99
N PHE A 178 -10.29 -25.08 -21.38
CA PHE A 178 -10.18 -25.28 -19.94
C PHE A 178 -8.90 -24.68 -19.36
N ARG A 179 -7.76 -24.78 -20.06
CA ARG A 179 -6.49 -24.13 -19.68
C ARG A 179 -6.67 -22.61 -19.60
N ILE A 180 -7.28 -22.00 -20.62
CA ILE A 180 -7.56 -20.57 -20.66
C ILE A 180 -8.54 -20.17 -19.54
N TRP A 181 -9.63 -20.94 -19.37
CA TRP A 181 -10.58 -20.72 -18.28
C TRP A 181 -9.89 -20.74 -16.92
N ARG A 182 -8.99 -21.71 -16.69
CA ARG A 182 -8.27 -21.86 -15.43
C ARG A 182 -7.35 -20.66 -15.15
N GLU A 183 -6.65 -20.15 -16.15
CA GLU A 183 -5.81 -18.94 -15.99
C GLU A 183 -6.65 -17.72 -15.59
N VAL A 184 -7.76 -17.48 -16.29
CA VAL A 184 -8.69 -16.39 -15.98
C VAL A 184 -9.34 -16.59 -14.61
N GLN A 185 -9.75 -17.81 -14.28
CA GLN A 185 -10.38 -18.15 -13.01
C GLN A 185 -9.39 -17.94 -11.85
N GLN A 186 -8.13 -18.33 -12.01
CA GLN A 186 -7.09 -18.09 -11.00
C GLN A 186 -6.87 -16.59 -10.77
N LEU A 187 -6.81 -15.80 -11.85
CA LEU A 187 -6.72 -14.34 -11.75
C LEU A 187 -7.92 -13.74 -11.02
N TYR A 188 -9.15 -14.19 -11.36
CA TYR A 188 -10.37 -13.76 -10.68
C TYR A 188 -10.33 -14.07 -9.18
N GLU A 189 -9.92 -15.28 -8.81
CA GLU A 189 -9.78 -15.72 -7.42
C GLU A 189 -8.72 -14.91 -6.66
N ASP A 190 -7.59 -14.58 -7.30
CA ASP A 190 -6.55 -13.75 -6.70
C ASP A 190 -7.04 -12.31 -6.45
N VAL A 191 -7.77 -11.71 -7.39
CA VAL A 191 -8.35 -10.36 -7.23
C VAL A 191 -9.48 -10.38 -6.19
N ASP A 192 -10.34 -11.41 -6.18
CA ASP A 192 -11.40 -11.57 -5.18
C ASP A 192 -10.83 -11.77 -3.77
N PHE A 193 -9.74 -12.54 -3.64
CA PHE A 193 -9.01 -12.68 -2.38
C PHE A 193 -8.51 -11.34 -1.87
N ILE A 194 -7.92 -10.51 -2.75
CA ILE A 194 -7.46 -9.17 -2.40
C ILE A 194 -8.65 -8.30 -1.93
N ARG A 195 -9.75 -8.27 -2.68
CA ARG A 195 -10.97 -7.52 -2.35
C ARG A 195 -11.50 -7.89 -0.97
N ARG A 196 -11.72 -9.19 -0.72
CA ARG A 196 -12.23 -9.69 0.57
C ARG A 196 -11.30 -9.31 1.73
N ARG A 197 -9.99 -9.37 1.49
CA ARG A 197 -9.01 -9.01 2.52
C ARG A 197 -9.01 -7.52 2.87
N LEU A 198 -9.29 -6.66 1.89
CA LEU A 198 -9.53 -5.22 2.11
C LEU A 198 -10.82 -4.99 2.90
N GLU A 199 -11.92 -5.65 2.54
CA GLU A 199 -13.21 -5.52 3.24
C GLU A 199 -13.14 -5.98 4.71
N GLU A 200 -12.39 -7.06 5.00
CA GLU A 200 -12.22 -7.57 6.36
C GLU A 200 -11.39 -6.66 7.27
N ALA A 201 -10.47 -5.88 6.70
CA ALA A 201 -9.41 -5.20 7.46
C ALA A 201 -8.88 -3.95 6.76
N GLU A 202 -9.77 -3.05 6.34
CA GLU A 202 -9.46 -1.84 5.57
C GLU A 202 -8.49 -0.89 6.29
N GLU A 203 -8.54 -0.83 7.63
CA GLU A 203 -7.60 -0.02 8.41
C GLU A 203 -6.18 -0.61 8.44
N ARG A 204 -6.05 -1.93 8.23
CA ARG A 204 -4.78 -2.66 8.34
C ARG A 204 -4.13 -2.90 7.00
N TYR A 205 -4.90 -3.09 5.93
CA TYR A 205 -4.37 -3.38 4.60
C TYR A 205 -4.69 -2.27 3.62
N GLU A 206 -3.79 -2.07 2.67
CA GLU A 206 -4.01 -1.21 1.51
C GLU A 206 -3.70 -1.98 0.24
N LEU A 207 -4.35 -1.59 -0.84
CA LEU A 207 -4.02 -2.02 -2.18
C LEU A 207 -3.33 -0.86 -2.90
N VAL A 208 -2.18 -1.15 -3.49
CA VAL A 208 -1.46 -0.20 -4.32
C VAL A 208 -1.11 -0.81 -5.67
N LEU A 209 -1.23 0.00 -6.72
CA LEU A 209 -0.54 -0.24 -7.98
C LEU A 209 0.92 0.20 -7.81
N ALA A 210 1.84 -0.72 -8.01
CA ALA A 210 3.25 -0.54 -7.76
C ALA A 210 4.05 -0.72 -9.06
N VAL A 211 5.00 0.18 -9.34
CA VAL A 211 5.78 0.19 -10.58
C VAL A 211 7.24 0.58 -10.30
N GLY A 212 8.17 0.10 -11.11
CA GLY A 212 9.60 0.35 -10.93
C GLY A 212 10.15 -0.44 -9.75
N LEU A 213 10.16 -1.77 -9.91
CA LEU A 213 10.72 -2.70 -8.95
C LEU A 213 12.24 -2.53 -8.82
N LEU A 214 12.69 -2.04 -7.67
CA LEU A 214 14.10 -2.06 -7.31
C LEU A 214 14.49 -3.47 -6.86
N GLN A 215 15.51 -4.03 -7.51
CA GLN A 215 16.18 -5.26 -7.13
C GLN A 215 17.66 -5.01 -6.91
N TRP A 216 18.07 -5.02 -5.65
CA TRP A 216 19.43 -4.66 -5.27
C TRP A 216 19.85 -5.43 -4.03
N ARG A 217 21.11 -5.87 -3.99
CA ARG A 217 21.76 -6.38 -2.79
C ARG A 217 22.72 -5.33 -2.27
N ASP A 218 22.39 -4.76 -1.11
CA ASP A 218 23.17 -3.70 -0.52
C ASP A 218 24.57 -4.17 -0.06
N PRO A 219 25.48 -3.25 0.29
CA PRO A 219 26.81 -3.60 0.79
C PRO A 219 26.78 -4.40 2.11
N ALA A 220 25.71 -4.28 2.90
CA ALA A 220 25.49 -5.07 4.11
C ALA A 220 25.02 -6.51 3.80
N GLY A 221 24.75 -6.82 2.53
CA GLY A 221 24.35 -8.13 2.04
C GLY A 221 22.84 -8.38 2.09
N VAL A 222 22.04 -7.37 2.43
CA VAL A 222 20.58 -7.42 2.48
C VAL A 222 19.99 -7.26 1.09
N THR A 223 19.05 -8.14 0.74
CA THR A 223 18.32 -8.05 -0.52
C THR A 223 17.13 -7.12 -0.39
N ILE A 224 17.06 -6.15 -1.30
CA ILE A 224 15.96 -5.23 -1.51
C ILE A 224 15.23 -5.66 -2.78
N LYS A 225 13.91 -5.84 -2.66
CA LYS A 225 13.00 -6.22 -3.75
C LYS A 225 11.65 -5.55 -3.54
N ARG A 226 11.56 -4.27 -3.90
CA ARG A 226 10.36 -3.44 -3.64
C ARG A 226 10.22 -2.35 -4.70
N HIS A 227 8.99 -1.99 -5.02
CA HIS A 227 8.71 -0.92 -5.99
C HIS A 227 9.03 0.46 -5.42
N LEU A 228 9.45 1.37 -6.29
CA LEU A 228 9.78 2.76 -5.97
C LEU A 228 8.58 3.69 -6.16
N LEU A 229 7.67 3.38 -7.08
CA LEU A 229 6.48 4.19 -7.35
C LEU A 229 5.23 3.40 -6.95
N THR A 230 4.35 4.04 -6.20
CA THR A 230 3.08 3.44 -5.77
C THR A 230 1.91 4.40 -5.88
N ALA A 231 0.76 3.88 -6.29
CA ALA A 231 -0.50 4.60 -6.38
C ALA A 231 -1.60 3.82 -5.65
N SER A 232 -2.42 4.49 -4.84
CA SER A 232 -3.54 3.85 -4.14
C SER A 232 -4.57 3.30 -5.14
N ALA A 233 -5.00 2.07 -4.94
CA ALA A 233 -6.00 1.39 -5.78
C ALA A 233 -7.19 0.91 -4.95
N GLU A 234 -8.34 0.80 -5.59
CA GLU A 234 -9.53 0.18 -5.02
C GLU A 234 -10.08 -0.91 -5.95
N ILE A 235 -10.88 -1.82 -5.39
CA ILE A 235 -11.55 -2.88 -6.15
C ILE A 235 -13.05 -2.71 -6.00
N SER A 236 -13.75 -2.59 -7.12
CA SER A 236 -15.21 -2.64 -7.20
C SER A 236 -15.69 -3.98 -7.77
N GLN A 237 -16.87 -4.42 -7.35
CA GLN A 237 -17.48 -5.68 -7.81
C GLN A 237 -18.87 -5.43 -8.38
N ASP A 238 -19.10 -5.90 -9.62
CA ASP A 238 -20.43 -6.12 -10.18
C ASP A 238 -20.79 -7.60 -9.95
N ALA A 239 -21.56 -7.86 -8.89
CA ALA A 239 -21.93 -9.22 -8.49
C ALA A 239 -22.84 -9.91 -9.51
N VAL A 240 -23.67 -9.15 -10.24
CA VAL A 240 -24.61 -9.70 -11.24
C VAL A 240 -23.84 -10.18 -12.47
N ARG A 241 -22.87 -9.37 -12.93
CA ARG A 241 -22.03 -9.72 -14.09
C ARG A 241 -20.82 -10.57 -13.73
N GLY A 242 -20.52 -10.73 -12.43
CA GLY A 242 -19.32 -11.41 -11.96
C GLY A 242 -18.05 -10.71 -12.43
N VAL A 243 -18.03 -9.38 -12.40
CA VAL A 243 -16.89 -8.55 -12.84
C VAL A 243 -16.23 -7.91 -11.62
N LEU A 244 -14.91 -7.97 -11.57
CA LEU A 244 -14.07 -7.25 -10.61
C LEU A 244 -13.25 -6.22 -11.38
N THR A 245 -13.25 -4.99 -10.89
CA THR A 245 -12.58 -3.86 -11.54
C THR A 245 -11.65 -3.18 -10.55
N VAL A 246 -10.40 -2.98 -10.95
CA VAL A 246 -9.37 -2.27 -10.22
C VAL A 246 -9.16 -0.90 -10.86
N THR A 247 -9.34 0.14 -10.06
CA THR A 247 -9.23 1.54 -10.45
C THR A 247 -8.35 2.30 -9.46
N PRO A 248 -7.88 3.51 -9.80
CA PRO A 248 -7.35 4.43 -8.79
C PRO A 248 -8.35 4.58 -7.64
N ALA A 249 -7.86 4.55 -6.40
CA ALA A 249 -8.71 4.76 -5.23
C ALA A 249 -9.27 6.19 -5.21
N ALA A 250 -10.40 6.41 -4.54
CA ALA A 250 -10.91 7.77 -4.32
C ALA A 250 -9.91 8.71 -3.60
N SER A 251 -8.97 8.14 -2.85
CA SER A 251 -7.88 8.86 -2.18
C SER A 251 -6.61 9.02 -3.03
N PHE A 252 -6.65 8.69 -4.32
CA PHE A 252 -5.51 8.83 -5.21
C PHE A 252 -5.22 10.31 -5.45
N ASP A 253 -3.99 10.72 -5.15
CA ASP A 253 -3.48 12.10 -5.28
C ASP A 253 -2.20 12.16 -6.14
N GLY A 254 -1.92 11.09 -6.90
CA GLY A 254 -0.71 10.93 -7.69
C GLY A 254 0.14 9.73 -7.26
N PHE A 255 1.20 9.48 -8.04
CA PHE A 255 2.17 8.45 -7.71
C PHE A 255 3.12 8.91 -6.60
N ARG A 256 3.31 8.09 -5.59
CA ARG A 256 4.20 8.35 -4.46
C ARG A 256 5.52 7.62 -4.64
N ILE A 257 6.62 8.32 -4.34
CA ILE A 257 7.97 7.75 -4.33
C ILE A 257 8.24 7.13 -2.95
N GLU A 258 8.61 5.84 -2.93
CA GLU A 258 8.94 5.10 -1.73
C GLU A 258 10.43 4.75 -1.70
N LEU A 259 11.15 5.22 -0.67
CA LEU A 259 12.59 4.97 -0.48
C LEU A 259 12.92 4.39 0.91
N ASP A 260 11.90 4.04 1.70
CA ASP A 260 12.02 3.58 3.08
C ASP A 260 12.64 2.18 3.19
N MET A 261 12.61 1.40 2.11
CA MET A 261 13.32 0.12 2.01
C MET A 261 14.85 0.29 2.03
N LEU A 262 15.35 1.49 1.70
CA LEU A 262 16.76 1.80 1.64
C LEU A 262 17.28 2.31 2.98
N GLU A 263 18.53 1.95 3.29
CA GLU A 263 19.29 2.64 4.33
C GLU A 263 19.44 4.12 4.00
N PHE A 264 19.49 4.99 5.02
CA PHE A 264 19.60 6.43 4.83
C PHE A 264 20.75 6.84 3.90
N GLN A 265 21.93 6.22 4.07
CA GLN A 265 23.12 6.48 3.25
C GLN A 265 23.00 6.06 1.77
N HIS A 266 21.99 5.25 1.44
CA HIS A 266 21.74 4.75 0.08
C HIS A 266 20.49 5.36 -0.54
N ARG A 267 19.81 6.27 0.17
CA ARG A 267 18.65 6.97 -0.38
C ARG A 267 19.13 8.00 -1.41
N PRO A 268 18.53 8.00 -2.62
CA PRO A 268 18.78 9.06 -3.59
C PRO A 268 18.48 10.44 -3.01
N ASP A 269 19.35 11.41 -3.25
CA ASP A 269 19.04 12.81 -2.96
C ASP A 269 18.16 13.40 -4.06
N LEU A 270 16.86 13.46 -3.77
CA LEU A 270 15.85 13.96 -4.69
C LEU A 270 15.60 15.48 -4.54
N GLY A 271 16.16 16.13 -3.51
CA GLY A 271 15.94 17.56 -3.27
C GLY A 271 16.23 18.45 -4.48
N PRO A 272 17.37 18.27 -5.19
CA PRO A 272 17.71 19.09 -6.36
C PRO A 272 16.82 18.88 -7.60
N VAL A 273 15.96 17.86 -7.61
CA VAL A 273 15.04 17.54 -8.73
C VAL A 273 13.60 17.39 -8.24
N LYS A 274 13.28 17.93 -7.08
CA LYS A 274 11.97 17.80 -6.47
C LYS A 274 10.89 18.34 -7.43
N ASP A 275 11.05 19.59 -7.89
CA ASP A 275 10.08 20.25 -8.76
C ASP A 275 9.93 19.49 -10.11
N GLU A 276 11.05 19.05 -10.72
CA GLU A 276 11.01 18.25 -11.96
C GLU A 276 10.29 16.90 -11.75
N LEU A 277 10.49 16.25 -10.60
CA LEU A 277 9.79 15.01 -10.27
C LEU A 277 8.30 15.25 -10.03
N GLU A 278 7.93 16.33 -9.32
CA GLU A 278 6.53 16.70 -9.08
C GLU A 278 5.81 16.96 -10.40
N ASP A 279 6.38 17.78 -11.29
CA ASP A 279 5.84 18.03 -12.63
C ASP A 279 5.64 16.72 -13.43
N LEU A 280 6.65 15.82 -13.41
CA LEU A 280 6.56 14.55 -14.12
C LEU A 280 5.49 13.61 -13.52
N LEU A 281 5.31 13.62 -12.21
CA LEU A 281 4.30 12.80 -11.51
C LEU A 281 2.88 13.35 -11.73
N GLU A 282 2.72 14.68 -11.77
CA GLU A 282 1.46 15.33 -12.13
C GLU A 282 1.10 15.06 -13.60
N GLU A 283 2.06 15.18 -14.51
CA GLU A 283 1.84 14.84 -15.93
C GLU A 283 1.46 13.38 -16.13
N LEU A 284 2.03 12.46 -15.34
CA LEU A 284 1.75 11.04 -15.39
C LEU A 284 0.29 10.73 -15.02
N ASP A 285 -0.27 11.42 -14.02
CA ASP A 285 -1.65 11.24 -13.53
C ASP A 285 -1.93 9.74 -13.26
N VAL A 286 -3.08 9.19 -13.66
CA VAL A 286 -3.45 7.77 -13.52
C VAL A 286 -2.75 6.85 -14.54
N ARG A 287 -1.95 7.39 -15.48
CA ARG A 287 -1.44 6.71 -16.69
C ARG A 287 -0.20 5.85 -16.45
N ALA A 288 -0.33 4.91 -15.54
CA ALA A 288 0.73 3.98 -15.15
C ALA A 288 1.31 3.14 -16.32
N TRP A 289 0.56 2.99 -17.42
CA TRP A 289 0.98 2.25 -18.61
C TRP A 289 1.88 3.06 -19.55
N ASP A 290 2.03 4.37 -19.36
CA ASP A 290 2.94 5.20 -20.16
C ASP A 290 4.39 4.90 -19.79
N LYS A 291 4.97 3.91 -20.48
CA LYS A 291 6.35 3.46 -20.28
C LYS A 291 7.37 4.58 -20.47
N ALA A 292 7.11 5.53 -21.36
CA ALA A 292 8.06 6.60 -21.65
C ALA A 292 8.14 7.59 -20.48
N ARG A 293 7.00 8.00 -19.93
CA ARG A 293 6.94 8.86 -18.73
C ARG A 293 7.48 8.13 -17.50
N MET A 294 7.05 6.89 -17.28
CA MET A 294 7.57 6.06 -16.19
C MET A 294 9.09 5.88 -16.27
N GLY A 295 9.62 5.59 -17.46
CA GLY A 295 11.06 5.45 -17.67
C GLY A 295 11.85 6.72 -17.36
N LYS A 296 11.31 7.92 -17.66
CA LYS A 296 11.94 9.20 -17.28
C LYS A 296 12.05 9.34 -15.76
N ILE A 297 10.95 9.12 -15.03
CA ILE A 297 10.93 9.22 -13.56
C ILE A 297 11.90 8.22 -12.93
N LEU A 298 11.86 6.95 -13.36
CA LEU A 298 12.73 5.91 -12.82
C LEU A 298 14.21 6.17 -13.10
N ARG A 299 14.56 6.70 -14.28
CA ARG A 299 15.94 7.11 -14.60
C ARG A 299 16.40 8.28 -13.73
N LEU A 300 15.53 9.25 -13.49
CA LEU A 300 15.85 10.40 -12.64
C LEU A 300 16.17 9.94 -11.21
N ILE A 301 15.37 9.03 -10.66
CA ILE A 301 15.62 8.42 -9.35
C ILE A 301 16.93 7.60 -9.37
N ALA A 302 17.13 6.74 -10.38
CA ALA A 302 18.31 5.87 -10.50
C ALA A 302 19.62 6.67 -10.56
N ASN A 303 19.67 7.71 -11.39
CA ASN A 303 20.86 8.55 -11.59
C ASN A 303 21.24 9.35 -10.32
N ARG A 304 20.30 9.51 -9.38
CA ARG A 304 20.55 10.10 -8.05
C ARG A 304 20.87 9.07 -6.97
N ALA A 305 20.67 7.78 -7.26
CA ALA A 305 20.97 6.68 -6.35
C ALA A 305 22.46 6.30 -6.41
N THR A 306 22.91 5.76 -7.55
CA THR A 306 24.31 5.36 -7.76
C THR A 306 24.73 5.61 -9.22
N PRO A 307 26.04 5.87 -9.48
CA PRO A 307 26.53 6.10 -10.84
C PRO A 307 26.38 4.90 -11.78
N ASP A 308 26.29 3.69 -11.24
CA ASP A 308 26.17 2.43 -11.97
C ASP A 308 24.73 1.91 -12.02
N ALA A 309 23.75 2.70 -11.55
CA ALA A 309 22.35 2.31 -11.53
C ALA A 309 21.84 2.01 -12.94
N GLN A 310 21.02 0.96 -13.06
CA GLN A 310 20.46 0.51 -14.34
C GLN A 310 18.94 0.52 -14.27
N VAL A 311 18.30 1.01 -15.34
CA VAL A 311 16.85 0.98 -15.48
C VAL A 311 16.48 0.15 -16.70
N ASP A 312 15.72 -0.92 -16.47
CA ASP A 312 15.11 -1.72 -17.53
C ASP A 312 13.64 -1.30 -17.70
N GLU A 313 13.41 -0.41 -18.66
CA GLU A 313 12.09 0.13 -19.02
C GLU A 313 11.21 -0.91 -19.75
N ASN A 314 11.83 -1.95 -20.33
CA ASN A 314 11.13 -3.00 -21.06
C ASN A 314 10.92 -4.27 -20.21
N GLY A 315 11.68 -4.40 -19.12
CA GLY A 315 11.58 -5.50 -18.19
C GLY A 315 10.21 -5.51 -17.53
N TRP A 316 9.41 -6.50 -17.93
CA TRP A 316 8.04 -6.65 -17.44
C TRP A 316 7.92 -7.65 -16.29
N ARG A 317 8.97 -8.44 -16.05
CA ARG A 317 9.05 -9.43 -14.97
C ARG A 317 10.18 -9.08 -14.01
N PRO A 318 10.05 -9.40 -12.72
CA PRO A 318 11.17 -9.33 -11.79
C PRO A 318 12.36 -10.17 -12.27
N LEU A 319 13.58 -9.72 -11.97
CA LEU A 319 14.78 -10.54 -12.13
C LEU A 319 14.73 -11.72 -11.16
N GLU A 320 15.26 -12.86 -11.57
CA GLU A 320 15.33 -14.06 -10.73
C GLU A 320 16.10 -13.80 -9.43
N ARG A 321 17.18 -13.02 -9.51
CA ARG A 321 18.06 -12.69 -8.38
C ARG A 321 18.46 -11.22 -8.42
N ALA A 322 18.52 -10.61 -7.24
CA ALA A 322 19.15 -9.31 -7.06
C ALA A 322 20.68 -9.47 -7.01
N ASP A 323 21.40 -8.59 -7.69
CA ASP A 323 22.86 -8.48 -7.64
C ASP A 323 23.27 -7.19 -6.91
N LYS A 324 24.56 -6.87 -6.95
CA LYS A 324 25.10 -5.68 -6.25
C LYS A 324 24.83 -4.36 -6.98
N THR A 325 24.25 -4.41 -8.18
CA THR A 325 23.95 -3.23 -8.99
C THR A 325 22.56 -2.71 -8.64
N PHE A 326 22.40 -1.40 -8.53
CA PHE A 326 21.10 -0.78 -8.26
C PHE A 326 20.21 -0.88 -9.50
N ARG A 327 19.46 -1.98 -9.63
CA ARG A 327 18.63 -2.26 -10.81
C ARG A 327 17.16 -1.95 -10.56
N ILE A 328 16.59 -1.09 -11.39
CA ILE A 328 15.16 -0.82 -11.42
C ILE A 328 14.58 -1.50 -12.65
N VAL A 329 13.53 -2.29 -12.48
CA VAL A 329 12.80 -2.95 -13.57
C VAL A 329 11.36 -2.44 -13.56
N LEU A 330 10.77 -2.10 -14.71
CA LEU A 330 9.42 -1.54 -14.75
C LEU A 330 8.40 -2.44 -14.01
N ALA A 331 8.39 -3.74 -14.32
CA ALA A 331 7.67 -4.84 -13.64
C ALA A 331 6.48 -4.43 -12.75
N PRO A 332 5.36 -3.93 -13.31
CA PRO A 332 4.26 -3.42 -12.51
C PRO A 332 3.45 -4.55 -11.86
N ALA A 333 2.89 -4.25 -10.68
CA ALA A 333 2.10 -5.19 -9.90
C ALA A 333 0.99 -4.51 -9.08
N LEU A 334 -0.10 -5.23 -8.85
CA LEU A 334 -1.05 -4.91 -7.78
C LEU A 334 -0.57 -5.56 -6.49
N VAL A 335 -0.42 -4.76 -5.45
CA VAL A 335 0.17 -5.20 -4.19
C VAL A 335 -0.81 -4.92 -3.06
N LEU A 336 -1.33 -5.99 -2.47
CA LEU A 336 -1.98 -5.94 -1.17
C LEU A 336 -0.91 -6.06 -0.08
N ARG A 337 -0.81 -5.07 0.78
CA ARG A 337 0.17 -5.02 1.86
C ARG A 337 -0.40 -4.40 3.11
N GLU A 338 0.26 -4.62 4.25
CA GLU A 338 -0.12 -3.91 5.48
C GLU A 338 0.11 -2.41 5.30
N ARG A 339 -0.91 -1.62 5.68
CA ARG A 339 -0.83 -0.17 5.79
C ARG A 339 0.34 0.18 6.68
N ARG A 340 1.18 1.07 6.16
CA ARG A 340 2.22 1.65 7.00
C ARG A 340 1.57 2.66 7.94
N PRO A 341 1.95 2.68 9.22
CA PRO A 341 1.57 3.76 10.11
C PRO A 341 2.34 5.03 9.71
N THR A 342 1.89 5.68 8.64
CA THR A 342 2.43 6.96 8.13
C THR A 342 1.83 8.15 8.86
N THR A 343 0.77 7.96 9.66
CA THR A 343 0.05 9.03 10.38
C THR A 343 0.99 9.96 11.13
N TYR A 344 2.03 9.41 11.79
CA TYR A 344 3.02 10.25 12.47
C TYR A 344 3.79 11.15 11.50
N ASP A 345 4.25 10.61 10.38
CA ASP A 345 5.01 11.39 9.39
C ASP A 345 4.12 12.39 8.69
N GLU A 346 2.91 12.00 8.29
CA GLU A 346 1.93 12.89 7.66
C GLU A 346 1.60 14.07 8.57
N LEU A 347 1.41 13.83 9.87
CA LEU A 347 1.20 14.89 10.85
C LEU A 347 2.41 15.82 10.96
N ILE A 348 3.63 15.28 11.04
CA ILE A 348 4.84 16.10 11.14
C ILE A 348 5.09 16.89 9.86
N THR A 349 4.89 16.30 8.68
CA THR A 349 4.98 16.98 7.37
C THR A 349 3.97 18.12 7.29
N ARG A 350 2.70 17.88 7.68
CA ARG A 350 1.69 18.94 7.74
C ARG A 350 2.08 20.07 8.69
N PHE A 351 2.69 19.77 9.83
CA PHE A 351 3.18 20.81 10.75
C PHE A 351 4.36 21.60 10.16
N LEU A 352 5.27 20.94 9.43
CA LEU A 352 6.36 21.61 8.72
C LEU A 352 5.83 22.53 7.62
N GLU A 353 4.93 22.04 6.78
CA GLU A 353 4.28 22.83 5.72
C GLU A 353 3.51 24.01 6.27
N ALA A 354 2.72 23.80 7.35
CA ALA A 354 2.01 24.89 7.99
C ALA A 354 2.97 25.93 8.58
N ALA A 355 4.07 25.50 9.19
CA ALA A 355 5.11 26.41 9.70
C ALA A 355 5.89 27.15 8.60
N GLU A 356 5.87 26.66 7.36
CA GLU A 356 6.49 27.30 6.20
C GLU A 356 5.54 28.26 5.47
N ASN A 357 4.29 27.84 5.27
CA ASN A 357 3.39 28.47 4.32
C ASN A 357 2.20 29.20 4.96
N ASP A 358 1.87 28.95 6.23
CA ASP A 358 0.75 29.63 6.91
C ASP A 358 1.25 30.76 7.81
N PRO A 359 0.99 32.04 7.46
CA PRO A 359 1.32 33.18 8.31
C PRO A 359 0.59 33.17 9.66
N ARG A 360 -0.48 32.36 9.79
CA ARG A 360 -1.28 32.20 11.02
C ARG A 360 -0.89 30.96 11.82
N PHE A 361 0.16 30.24 11.41
CA PHE A 361 0.67 29.11 12.18
C PHE A 361 0.98 29.58 13.60
N SER A 362 0.23 29.06 14.58
CA SER A 362 0.42 29.34 15.98
C SER A 362 0.77 28.05 16.72
N THR A 363 1.79 28.16 17.55
CA THR A 363 2.18 27.10 18.47
C THR A 363 1.36 27.18 19.74
N THR A 364 1.39 26.09 20.52
CA THR A 364 0.77 26.13 21.86
C THR A 364 1.79 26.68 22.86
N ILE A 365 1.32 27.38 23.90
CA ILE A 365 2.18 27.90 24.97
C ILE A 365 3.14 26.82 25.54
N PRO A 366 2.71 25.57 25.81
CA PRO A 366 3.63 24.51 26.24
C PRO A 366 4.74 24.19 25.23
N TRP A 367 4.44 24.26 23.93
CA TRP A 367 5.42 24.03 22.87
C TRP A 367 6.44 25.16 22.80
N GLU A 368 5.99 26.41 22.89
CA GLU A 368 6.86 27.59 22.89
C GLU A 368 7.86 27.56 24.05
N HIS A 369 7.39 27.27 25.26
CA HIS A 369 8.28 27.11 26.42
C HIS A 369 9.26 25.94 26.26
N PHE A 370 8.85 24.85 25.63
CA PHE A 370 9.73 23.70 25.36
C PHE A 370 10.84 24.08 24.39
N VAL A 371 10.48 24.74 23.28
CA VAL A 371 11.41 25.19 22.23
C VAL A 371 12.30 26.36 22.70
N ALA A 372 11.84 27.13 23.68
CA ALA A 372 12.62 28.20 24.32
C ALA A 372 13.73 27.68 25.24
N GLU A 373 13.81 26.37 25.53
CA GLU A 373 14.89 25.76 26.32
C GLU A 373 15.11 26.43 27.71
N GLY A 374 14.04 26.99 28.28
CA GLY A 374 14.10 27.70 29.56
C GLY A 374 14.45 29.19 29.46
N GLU A 375 14.59 29.75 28.25
CA GLU A 375 14.60 31.20 28.03
C GLU A 375 13.24 31.78 28.43
N ALA A 376 13.26 32.90 29.17
CA ALA A 376 12.05 33.62 29.50
C ALA A 376 11.46 34.20 28.21
N LEU A 377 10.30 33.68 27.80
CA LEU A 377 9.46 34.35 26.81
C LEU A 377 9.21 35.75 27.37
N SER A 378 9.62 36.80 26.64
CA SER A 378 9.29 38.16 27.06
C SER A 378 7.78 38.28 27.08
N ASP A 379 7.21 38.29 28.27
CA ASP A 379 5.78 38.47 28.49
C ASP A 379 5.36 39.81 27.90
N SER A 380 4.82 39.78 26.68
CA SER A 380 4.02 40.87 26.14
C SER A 380 2.54 40.62 26.38
N SER A 381 2.20 40.01 27.51
CA SER A 381 0.86 40.02 28.09
C SER A 381 0.83 39.60 29.57
N GLU A 382 1.79 40.04 30.38
CA GLU A 382 1.54 40.18 31.82
C GLU A 382 0.76 41.49 32.06
N THR A 383 -0.46 41.56 31.55
CA THR A 383 -1.51 42.31 32.25
C THR A 383 -2.31 41.29 33.01
N VAL A 384 -1.84 40.96 34.21
CA VAL A 384 -2.75 40.52 35.28
C VAL A 384 -3.73 41.68 35.47
N PRO A 385 -5.03 41.54 35.18
CA PRO A 385 -5.98 42.57 35.60
C PRO A 385 -5.98 42.51 37.12
N GLU A 386 -5.53 43.59 37.75
CA GLU A 386 -5.83 43.83 39.15
C GLU A 386 -7.34 43.73 39.36
N ASP A 387 -7.67 43.08 40.47
CA ASP A 387 -8.98 42.76 41.01
C ASP A 387 -10.02 43.87 40.75
N GLY A 388 -10.91 43.62 39.78
CA GLY A 388 -12.09 44.40 39.48
C GLY A 388 -13.31 43.51 39.62
N GLY A 389 -13.90 43.50 40.81
CA GLY A 389 -14.90 42.54 41.25
C GLY A 389 -16.03 42.28 40.25
N LEU A 390 -16.09 41.04 39.76
CA LEU A 390 -17.30 40.38 39.29
C LEU A 390 -17.26 38.93 39.77
N SER A 391 -17.80 38.73 40.97
CA SER A 391 -18.31 37.43 41.45
C SER A 391 -19.41 36.96 40.50
N GLY A 392 -19.00 36.34 39.40
CA GLY A 392 -19.85 35.61 38.46
C GLY A 392 -19.44 34.15 38.46
N ASN A 393 -20.13 33.37 39.29
CA ASN A 393 -19.91 31.95 39.57
C ASN A 393 -20.13 31.06 38.32
N VAL A 394 -19.17 31.06 37.39
CA VAL A 394 -19.16 30.15 36.23
C VAL A 394 -18.08 29.10 36.44
N GLY A 395 -18.49 27.98 37.05
CA GLY A 395 -17.90 26.66 36.78
C GLY A 395 -16.60 26.30 37.51
N ASP A 396 -16.46 26.62 38.79
CA ASP A 396 -15.24 26.30 39.56
C ASP A 396 -15.10 24.80 39.97
N ARG A 397 -15.97 23.93 39.43
CA ARG A 397 -16.05 22.51 39.80
C ARG A 397 -15.21 21.67 38.82
N LEU A 398 -14.11 21.10 39.31
CA LEU A 398 -13.34 20.12 38.55
C LEU A 398 -14.17 18.83 38.40
N TYR A 399 -14.56 18.51 37.17
CA TYR A 399 -15.28 17.27 36.85
C TYR A 399 -14.30 16.18 36.46
N PHE A 400 -14.29 15.11 37.24
CA PHE A 400 -13.49 13.91 36.98
C PHE A 400 -14.41 12.68 36.82
N PRO A 401 -14.15 11.80 35.85
CA PRO A 401 -14.94 10.57 35.64
C PRO A 401 -14.91 9.61 36.83
N LEU A 402 -13.83 9.64 37.63
CA LEU A 402 -13.64 8.80 38.82
C LEU A 402 -13.37 9.67 40.07
N PRO A 403 -13.49 9.12 41.28
CA PRO A 403 -13.11 9.82 42.52
C PRO A 403 -11.66 10.32 42.46
N MET A 404 -11.45 11.61 42.73
CA MET A 404 -10.16 12.28 42.66
C MET A 404 -9.43 12.23 44.02
N ASN A 405 -8.14 11.89 44.02
CA ASN A 405 -7.30 11.98 45.22
C ASN A 405 -6.70 13.40 45.42
N ASP A 406 -6.18 13.69 46.61
CA ASP A 406 -5.67 15.05 46.93
C ASP A 406 -4.46 15.47 46.09
N GLU A 407 -3.66 14.52 45.61
CA GLU A 407 -2.54 14.78 44.71
C GLU A 407 -3.04 15.23 43.33
N GLN A 408 -4.04 14.55 42.77
CA GLN A 408 -4.70 14.92 41.51
C GLN A 408 -5.37 16.30 41.61
N ARG A 409 -5.91 16.66 42.79
CA ARG A 409 -6.45 18.01 43.03
C ARG A 409 -5.37 19.07 42.94
N LYS A 410 -4.26 18.89 43.67
CA LYS A 410 -3.11 19.82 43.64
C LYS A 410 -2.55 19.98 42.24
N ILE A 411 -2.48 18.89 41.49
CA ILE A 411 -2.03 18.87 40.10
C ILE A 411 -2.98 19.71 39.20
N ALA A 412 -4.29 19.60 39.38
CA ALA A 412 -5.28 20.38 38.62
C ALA A 412 -5.25 21.88 38.98
N GLU A 413 -5.13 22.20 40.26
CA GLU A 413 -4.99 23.59 40.73
C GLU A 413 -3.70 24.25 40.23
N GLN A 414 -2.60 23.50 40.21
CA GLN A 414 -1.34 23.99 39.67
C GLN A 414 -1.40 24.18 38.15
N LEU A 415 -2.10 23.30 37.41
CA LEU A 415 -2.32 23.50 35.97
C LEU A 415 -3.17 24.73 35.64
N ARG A 416 -4.07 25.16 36.54
CA ARG A 416 -4.82 26.41 36.36
C ARG A 416 -3.90 27.64 36.42
N LYS A 417 -2.79 27.55 37.15
CA LYS A 417 -1.84 28.65 37.37
C LYS A 417 -0.61 28.57 36.48
N ARG A 418 -0.25 27.38 35.99
CA ARG A 418 0.94 27.13 35.19
C ARG A 418 0.60 26.17 34.05
N PRO A 419 1.11 26.40 32.84
CA PRO A 419 0.81 25.54 31.68
C PRO A 419 1.35 24.11 31.83
N TYR A 420 2.23 23.85 32.80
CA TYR A 420 2.81 22.54 33.07
C TYR A 420 3.11 22.31 34.56
N VAL A 421 3.05 21.05 34.99
CA VAL A 421 3.33 20.59 36.35
C VAL A 421 4.13 19.30 36.29
N LEU A 422 5.34 19.28 36.87
CA LEU A 422 6.16 18.08 36.98
C LEU A 422 5.69 17.24 38.18
N VAL A 423 5.22 16.02 37.91
CA VAL A 423 4.77 15.08 38.94
C VAL A 423 5.82 13.97 39.08
N LYS A 424 6.46 13.88 40.25
CA LYS A 424 7.39 12.79 40.59
C LYS A 424 6.68 11.82 41.56
N GLY A 425 6.52 10.57 41.16
CA GLY A 425 6.06 9.50 42.06
C GLY A 425 7.24 8.75 42.70
N PRO A 426 7.08 8.15 43.90
CA PRO A 426 8.06 7.25 44.50
C PRO A 426 8.44 6.07 43.58
N PRO A 427 9.69 5.57 43.63
CA PRO A 427 10.08 4.41 42.82
C PRO A 427 9.23 3.19 43.20
N GLY A 428 8.55 2.59 42.23
CA GLY A 428 7.72 1.38 42.43
C GLY A 428 6.21 1.61 42.59
N THR A 429 5.73 2.84 42.77
CA THR A 429 4.29 3.16 42.69
C THR A 429 3.96 3.70 41.31
N GLY A 430 3.11 2.99 40.56
CA GLY A 430 2.81 3.27 39.16
C GLY A 430 2.39 4.72 38.91
N LYS A 431 3.14 5.42 38.04
CA LYS A 431 2.80 6.77 37.52
C LYS A 431 1.35 6.87 37.01
N SER A 432 0.79 5.72 36.62
CA SER A 432 -0.58 5.54 36.15
C SER A 432 -1.65 5.90 37.18
N HIS A 433 -1.47 5.61 38.47
CA HIS A 433 -2.49 5.89 39.50
C HIS A 433 -2.66 7.40 39.77
N THR A 434 -1.56 8.16 39.72
CA THR A 434 -1.60 9.63 39.91
C THR A 434 -2.20 10.35 38.69
N ILE A 435 -2.24 9.74 37.49
CA ILE A 435 -2.66 10.37 36.22
C ILE A 435 -3.99 9.78 35.68
N ALA A 436 -4.53 8.71 36.27
CA ALA A 436 -5.67 7.93 35.76
C ALA A 436 -6.91 8.76 35.37
N ASN A 437 -7.16 9.87 36.05
CA ASN A 437 -8.35 10.70 35.87
C ASN A 437 -8.21 11.80 34.78
N ARG A 438 -7.05 11.93 34.11
CA ARG A 438 -6.69 13.11 33.29
C ARG A 438 -6.96 12.98 31.78
N LYS A 439 -7.47 11.85 31.29
CA LYS A 439 -7.66 11.59 29.84
C LYS A 439 -8.85 12.32 29.17
N LEU A 440 -9.65 13.11 29.89
CA LEU A 440 -10.93 13.64 29.37
C LEU A 440 -11.19 15.13 29.60
N SER A 441 -10.21 15.91 30.04
CA SER A 441 -10.36 17.35 30.24
C SER A 441 -9.51 18.15 29.26
N ALA A 442 -9.87 18.13 27.99
CA ALA A 442 -9.54 19.20 27.04
C ALA A 442 -10.82 20.03 26.83
N PRO A 443 -10.79 21.36 26.90
CA PRO A 443 -11.95 22.16 26.55
C PRO A 443 -12.23 21.99 25.06
N LEU A 444 -13.43 21.49 24.74
CA LEU A 444 -14.02 21.60 23.41
C LEU A 444 -14.05 23.08 23.03
N VAL A 445 -13.18 23.50 22.12
CA VAL A 445 -13.35 24.75 21.38
C VAL A 445 -14.54 24.51 20.44
N PRO A 446 -15.64 25.29 20.50
CA PRO A 446 -16.71 25.17 19.53
C PRO A 446 -16.18 25.66 18.19
N TRP A 447 -16.18 24.76 17.21
CA TRP A 447 -16.06 25.12 15.80
C TRP A 447 -17.35 25.86 15.41
N VAL A 448 -17.31 27.19 15.37
CA VAL A 448 -18.39 28.01 14.78
C VAL A 448 -18.05 28.21 13.31
N GLY A 449 -18.56 27.32 12.45
CA GLY A 449 -18.59 27.55 11.01
C GLY A 449 -19.63 28.63 10.66
N PRO A 450 -19.41 29.46 9.63
CA PRO A 450 -20.38 30.44 9.19
C PRO A 450 -21.57 29.73 8.51
N LEU A 451 -22.70 29.70 9.21
CA LEU A 451 -24.02 29.50 8.62
C LEU A 451 -24.45 30.82 7.97
N SER A 452 -24.30 30.93 6.66
CA SER A 452 -24.98 31.96 5.89
C SER A 452 -25.43 31.43 4.53
N HIS A 453 -26.75 31.47 4.35
CA HIS A 453 -27.51 31.48 3.10
C HIS A 453 -27.72 30.16 2.35
N LEU A 454 -28.88 29.55 2.58
CA LEU A 454 -29.78 29.06 1.53
C LEU A 454 -31.22 29.15 2.06
N ARG A 455 -31.96 30.11 1.48
CA ARG A 455 -33.39 29.95 1.20
C ARG A 455 -33.50 29.33 -0.17
#